data_AF-A0ABD4JHF3-F1
#
_entry.id   AF-A0ABD4JHF3-F1
#
_cell.length_a   1.000
_cell.length_b   1.000
_cell.length_c   1.000
_cell.angle_alpha   90.00
_cell.angle_beta   90.00
_cell.angle_gamma   90.00
#
_symmetry.space_group_name_H-M   'P 1'
#
loop_
_entity.id
_entity.type
_entity.pdbx_description
1 polymer ?
#
loop_
_entity_poly.entity_id
_entity_poly.type
_entity_poly.pdbx_seq_one_letter_code
_entity_poly.pdbx_strand_id
1 'polypeptide(L)'
;MKKSRSTAAILAILIIFFAWLFFETNTSYQLSFKAKFYYEIGNFQKSLELSEEAIKLDIYNKMANTLLNQSKISLEFTNYINDGKKYIKMIENISQGEVSNSDKERIKLICDIMIDQYTFLKNSILIDDALKDEAKKTKENFEKLKKELF
;
A
#
# COMPACT_ATOMS: atom_id res chain seq x y z
N MET A 1 -44.85 -10.91 -20.66
CA MET A 1 -43.84 -10.57 -19.62
C MET A 1 -42.96 -11.75 -19.16
N LYS A 2 -43.48 -12.98 -18.94
CA LYS A 2 -42.70 -14.14 -18.45
C LYS A 2 -41.55 -14.60 -19.38
N LYS A 3 -41.80 -14.66 -20.69
CA LYS A 3 -40.84 -15.14 -21.72
C LYS A 3 -39.55 -14.28 -21.81
N SER A 4 -39.69 -12.96 -21.65
CA SER A 4 -38.57 -12.00 -21.64
C SER A 4 -37.68 -12.12 -20.39
N ARG A 5 -38.27 -12.47 -19.24
CA ARG A 5 -37.49 -12.71 -18.00
C ARG A 5 -36.68 -14.00 -18.09
N SER A 6 -37.24 -15.05 -18.67
CA SER A 6 -36.53 -16.32 -18.88
C SER A 6 -35.38 -16.20 -19.89
N THR A 7 -35.55 -15.44 -20.98
CA THR A 7 -34.45 -15.19 -21.93
C THR A 7 -33.34 -14.35 -21.31
N ALA A 8 -33.67 -13.37 -20.49
CA ALA A 8 -32.67 -12.56 -19.78
C ALA A 8 -31.87 -13.40 -18.78
N ALA A 9 -32.52 -14.31 -18.05
CA ALA A 9 -31.85 -15.22 -17.12
C ALA A 9 -30.89 -16.18 -17.84
N ILE A 10 -31.31 -16.76 -18.97
CA ILE A 10 -30.44 -17.63 -19.80
C ILE A 10 -29.24 -16.84 -20.32
N LEU A 11 -29.45 -15.62 -20.81
CA LEU A 11 -28.37 -14.76 -21.28
C LEU A 11 -27.38 -14.42 -20.16
N ALA A 12 -27.87 -14.11 -18.95
CA ALA A 12 -27.01 -13.84 -17.80
C ALA A 12 -26.16 -15.07 -17.42
N ILE A 13 -26.75 -16.28 -17.42
CA ILE A 13 -26.02 -17.53 -17.15
C ILE A 13 -24.92 -17.75 -18.20
N LEU A 14 -25.23 -17.52 -19.48
CA LEU A 14 -24.24 -17.64 -20.56
C LEU A 14 -23.09 -16.64 -20.39
N ILE A 15 -23.38 -15.39 -20.04
CA ILE A 15 -22.35 -14.37 -19.77
C ILE A 15 -21.45 -14.81 -18.62
N ILE A 16 -22.02 -15.30 -17.51
CA ILE A 16 -21.26 -15.79 -16.37
C ILE A 16 -20.38 -16.99 -16.77
N PHE A 17 -20.93 -17.92 -17.55
CA PHE A 17 -20.20 -19.08 -18.02
C PHE A 17 -19.00 -18.70 -18.90
N PHE A 18 -19.18 -17.78 -19.87
CA PHE A 18 -18.09 -17.30 -20.70
C PHE A 18 -17.07 -16.47 -19.92
N ALA A 19 -17.50 -15.67 -18.94
CA ALA A 19 -16.59 -14.95 -18.05
C ALA A 19 -15.75 -15.90 -17.21
N TRP A 20 -16.35 -16.98 -16.70
CA TRP A 20 -15.65 -18.02 -15.96
C TRP A 20 -14.65 -18.76 -16.85
N LEU A 21 -15.05 -19.19 -18.05
CA LEU A 21 -14.12 -19.81 -19.01
C LEU A 21 -12.94 -18.90 -19.38
N PHE A 22 -13.19 -17.61 -19.60
CA PHE A 22 -12.13 -16.64 -19.85
C PHE A 22 -11.17 -16.55 -18.66
N PHE A 23 -11.70 -16.50 -17.44
CA PHE A 23 -10.88 -16.45 -16.23
C PHE A 23 -10.05 -17.73 -16.04
N GLU A 24 -10.63 -18.91 -16.25
CA GLU A 24 -9.92 -20.19 -16.12
C GLU A 24 -8.79 -20.36 -17.15
N THR A 25 -8.93 -19.75 -18.32
CA THR A 25 -7.94 -19.87 -19.41
C THR A 25 -6.91 -18.74 -19.44
N ASN A 26 -7.16 -17.61 -18.76
CA ASN A 26 -6.27 -16.46 -18.76
C ASN A 26 -5.49 -16.32 -17.43
N THR A 27 -4.30 -16.91 -17.39
CA THR A 27 -3.42 -16.90 -16.21
C THR A 27 -3.04 -15.49 -15.76
N SER A 28 -2.84 -14.54 -16.68
CA SER A 28 -2.54 -13.15 -16.30
C SER A 28 -3.66 -12.55 -15.46
N TYR A 29 -4.91 -12.76 -15.87
CA TYR A 29 -6.07 -12.29 -15.11
C TYR A 29 -6.22 -13.02 -13.77
N GLN A 30 -5.97 -14.33 -13.70
CA GLN A 30 -5.97 -15.05 -12.42
C GLN A 30 -4.96 -14.47 -11.42
N LEU A 31 -3.75 -14.17 -11.90
CA LEU A 31 -2.70 -13.55 -11.08
C LEU A 31 -3.11 -12.13 -10.63
N SER A 32 -3.67 -11.31 -11.52
CA SER A 32 -4.13 -9.96 -11.13
C SER A 32 -5.28 -10.00 -10.12
N PHE A 33 -6.17 -11.00 -10.19
CA PHE A 33 -7.21 -11.20 -9.17
C PHE A 33 -6.63 -11.62 -7.82
N LYS A 34 -5.64 -12.52 -7.80
CA LYS A 34 -4.91 -12.85 -6.55
C LYS A 34 -4.16 -11.64 -6.00
N ALA A 35 -3.51 -10.87 -6.86
CA ALA A 35 -2.85 -9.63 -6.49
C ALA A 35 -3.83 -8.64 -5.84
N LYS A 36 -5.05 -8.52 -6.40
CA LYS A 36 -6.11 -7.70 -5.81
C LYS A 36 -6.45 -8.15 -4.40
N PHE A 37 -6.66 -9.45 -4.19
CA PHE A 37 -6.93 -9.99 -2.86
C PHE A 37 -5.84 -9.64 -1.85
N TYR A 38 -4.57 -9.85 -2.21
CA TYR A 38 -3.44 -9.49 -1.34
C TYR A 38 -3.35 -7.99 -1.06
N TYR A 39 -3.69 -7.14 -2.03
CA TYR A 39 -3.76 -5.69 -1.84
C TYR A 39 -4.81 -5.31 -0.79
N GLU A 40 -6.02 -5.87 -0.90
CA GLU A 40 -7.14 -5.56 0.01
C GLU A 40 -6.84 -5.95 1.47
N ILE A 41 -6.06 -7.02 1.69
CA ILE A 41 -5.66 -7.43 3.04
C ILE A 41 -4.37 -6.74 3.52
N GLY A 42 -3.88 -5.73 2.80
CA GLY A 42 -2.70 -4.95 3.17
C GLY A 42 -1.35 -5.62 2.88
N ASN A 43 -1.32 -6.78 2.19
CA ASN A 43 -0.08 -7.42 1.78
C ASN A 43 0.38 -6.87 0.43
N PHE A 44 0.84 -5.62 0.45
CA PHE A 44 1.23 -4.88 -0.75
C PHE A 44 2.44 -5.51 -1.45
N GLN A 45 3.38 -6.12 -0.70
CA GLN A 45 4.52 -6.82 -1.27
C GLN A 45 4.07 -8.01 -2.12
N LYS A 46 3.15 -8.85 -1.61
CA LYS A 46 2.67 -9.99 -2.38
C LYS A 46 1.81 -9.57 -3.56
N SER A 47 1.01 -8.51 -3.39
CA SER A 47 0.25 -7.90 -4.49
C SER A 47 1.17 -7.40 -5.60
N LEU A 48 2.28 -6.75 -5.25
CA LEU A 48 3.28 -6.27 -6.19
C LEU A 48 3.87 -7.42 -7.02
N GLU A 49 4.37 -8.47 -6.36
CA GLU A 49 4.97 -9.64 -7.02
C GLU A 49 4.02 -10.29 -8.03
N LEU A 50 2.78 -10.55 -7.62
CA LEU A 50 1.77 -11.17 -8.48
C LEU A 50 1.36 -10.27 -9.65
N SER A 51 1.36 -8.94 -9.43
CA SER A 51 1.09 -7.98 -10.50
C SER A 51 2.22 -7.96 -11.54
N GLU A 52 3.48 -8.03 -11.10
CA GLU A 52 4.63 -8.14 -12.01
C GLU A 52 4.60 -9.44 -12.81
N GLU A 53 4.26 -10.57 -12.18
CA GLU A 53 4.07 -11.85 -12.86
C GLU A 53 2.93 -11.78 -13.90
N ALA A 54 1.80 -11.17 -13.54
CA ALA A 54 0.68 -10.99 -14.47
C ALA A 54 1.06 -10.14 -15.69
N ILE A 55 1.82 -9.06 -15.50
CA ILE A 55 2.28 -8.17 -16.58
C ILE A 55 3.28 -8.89 -17.51
N LYS A 56 4.12 -9.78 -16.97
CA LYS A 56 5.02 -10.61 -17.81
C LYS A 56 4.25 -11.52 -18.76
N LEU A 57 3.06 -11.99 -18.36
CA LEU A 57 2.20 -12.82 -19.19
C LEU A 57 1.34 -11.99 -20.16
N ASP A 58 0.88 -10.82 -19.74
CA ASP A 58 0.13 -9.88 -20.57
C ASP A 58 0.40 -8.44 -20.13
N ILE A 59 1.21 -7.72 -20.93
CA ILE A 59 1.60 -6.35 -20.65
C ILE A 59 0.41 -5.37 -20.68
N TYR A 60 -0.69 -5.73 -21.34
CA TYR A 60 -1.88 -4.90 -21.47
C TYR A 60 -2.93 -5.19 -20.40
N ASN A 61 -2.65 -6.11 -19.46
CA ASN A 61 -3.53 -6.36 -18.32
C ASN A 61 -3.60 -5.09 -17.44
N LYS A 62 -4.69 -4.33 -17.63
CA LYS A 62 -4.92 -3.05 -16.93
C LYS A 62 -5.06 -3.23 -15.43
N MET A 63 -5.64 -4.34 -14.97
CA MET A 63 -5.78 -4.63 -13.55
C MET A 63 -4.41 -4.82 -12.91
N ALA A 64 -3.55 -5.65 -13.52
CA ALA A 64 -2.19 -5.88 -13.05
C ALA A 64 -1.36 -4.59 -13.03
N ASN A 65 -1.41 -3.78 -14.09
CA ASN A 65 -0.71 -2.49 -14.13
C ASN A 65 -1.18 -1.51 -13.03
N THR A 66 -2.49 -1.49 -12.77
CA THR A 66 -3.07 -0.64 -11.71
C THR A 66 -2.57 -1.10 -10.34
N LEU A 67 -2.66 -2.41 -10.06
CA LEU A 67 -2.24 -3.00 -8.79
C LEU A 67 -0.74 -2.90 -8.57
N LEU A 68 0.08 -3.01 -9.61
CA LEU A 68 1.52 -2.76 -9.55
C LEU A 68 1.78 -1.36 -8.99
N ASN A 69 1.19 -0.33 -9.61
CA ASN A 69 1.40 1.06 -9.21
C ASN A 69 0.86 1.33 -7.81
N GLN A 70 -0.34 0.85 -7.50
CA GLN A 70 -0.94 0.97 -6.17
C GLN A 70 -0.04 0.34 -5.11
N SER A 71 0.41 -0.90 -5.34
CA SER A 71 1.25 -1.64 -4.38
C SER A 71 2.60 -0.97 -4.15
N LYS A 72 3.25 -0.46 -5.21
CA LYS A 72 4.51 0.29 -5.07
C LYS A 72 4.34 1.48 -4.15
N ILE A 73 3.29 2.27 -4.37
CA ILE A 73 3.07 3.48 -3.58
C ILE A 73 2.66 3.10 -2.14
N SER A 74 1.76 2.13 -1.96
CA SER A 74 1.38 1.66 -0.62
C SER A 74 2.56 1.11 0.19
N LEU A 75 3.55 0.48 -0.48
CA LEU A 75 4.81 0.07 0.16
C LEU A 75 5.66 1.27 0.59
N GLU A 76 5.77 2.34 -0.21
CA GLU A 76 6.48 3.56 0.19
C GLU A 76 5.89 4.12 1.50
N PHE A 77 4.56 4.20 1.61
CA PHE A 77 3.87 4.63 2.83
C PHE A 77 4.07 3.66 4.01
N THR A 78 3.94 2.35 3.77
CA THR A 78 4.10 1.33 4.80
C THR A 78 5.52 1.34 5.38
N ASN A 79 6.54 1.50 4.52
CA ASN A 79 7.93 1.58 4.94
C ASN A 79 8.18 2.83 5.78
N TYR A 80 7.68 3.99 5.34
CA TYR A 80 7.77 5.23 6.10
C TYR A 80 7.17 5.10 7.52
N ILE A 81 5.96 4.53 7.62
CA ILE A 81 5.30 4.30 8.92
C ILE A 81 6.12 3.36 9.80
N ASN A 82 6.65 2.27 9.22
CA ASN A 82 7.45 1.29 9.95
C ASN A 82 8.78 1.86 10.44
N ASP A 83 9.45 2.66 9.61
CA ASP A 83 10.66 3.39 10.01
C ASP A 83 10.36 4.36 11.14
N GLY A 84 9.24 5.09 11.07
CA GLY A 84 8.77 5.94 12.17
C GLY A 84 8.60 5.16 13.48
N LYS A 85 7.90 4.02 13.46
CA LYS A 85 7.73 3.15 14.64
C LYS A 85 9.06 2.67 15.21
N LYS A 86 9.99 2.27 14.33
CA LYS A 86 11.33 1.82 14.71
C LYS A 86 12.14 2.94 15.36
N TYR A 87 12.10 4.14 14.80
CA TYR A 87 12.83 5.29 15.32
C TYR A 87 12.26 5.79 16.64
N ILE A 88 10.94 5.81 16.83
CA ILE A 88 10.33 6.13 18.13
C ILE A 88 10.82 5.16 19.21
N LYS A 89 10.78 3.84 18.95
CA LYS A 89 11.29 2.84 19.90
C LYS A 89 12.78 3.06 20.23
N MET A 90 13.57 3.47 19.25
CA MET A 90 14.97 3.79 19.46
C MET A 90 15.16 5.03 20.35
N ILE A 91 14.35 6.07 20.15
CA ILE A 91 14.36 7.29 20.96
C ILE A 91 13.92 6.99 22.40
N GLU A 92 12.88 6.17 22.56
CA GLU A 92 12.42 5.69 23.88
C GLU A 92 13.56 4.98 24.63
N ASN A 93 14.30 4.09 23.97
CA ASN A 93 15.44 3.40 24.59
C ASN A 93 16.56 4.37 24.98
N ILE A 94 16.85 5.39 24.17
CA ILE A 94 17.82 6.44 24.51
C ILE A 94 17.36 7.20 25.77
N SER A 95 16.05 7.49 25.87
CA SER A 95 15.49 8.27 26.97
C SER A 95 15.43 7.55 28.33
N GLN A 96 15.68 6.23 28.35
CA GLN A 96 15.71 5.44 29.60
C GLN A 96 16.99 5.65 30.42
N GLY A 97 18.05 6.21 29.81
CA GLY A 97 19.33 6.50 30.46
C GLY A 97 19.59 8.00 30.58
N GLU A 98 20.83 8.34 30.97
CA GLU A 98 21.30 9.71 30.87
C GLU A 98 21.46 10.10 29.39
N VAL A 99 20.72 11.12 28.95
CA VAL A 99 20.70 11.56 27.56
C VAL A 99 21.89 12.49 27.29
N SER A 100 22.87 12.01 26.54
CA SER A 100 24.04 12.80 26.17
C SER A 100 23.71 13.87 25.12
N ASN A 101 24.63 14.82 24.90
CA ASN A 101 24.49 15.79 23.81
C ASN A 101 24.52 15.11 22.42
N SER A 102 25.29 14.03 22.27
CA SER A 102 25.32 13.22 21.04
C SER A 102 23.96 12.56 20.78
N ASP A 103 23.31 12.05 21.83
CA ASP A 103 21.97 11.48 21.74
C ASP A 103 20.94 12.53 21.30
N LYS A 104 21.02 13.75 21.83
CA LYS A 104 20.18 14.86 21.41
C LYS A 104 20.35 15.18 19.93
N GLU A 105 21.58 15.31 19.44
CA GLU A 105 21.84 15.56 18.01
C GLU A 105 21.30 14.43 17.13
N ARG A 106 21.46 13.18 17.58
CA ARG A 106 20.93 12.00 16.88
C ARG A 106 19.40 12.01 16.82
N ILE A 107 18.71 12.34 17.91
CA ILE A 107 17.25 12.44 17.95
C ILE A 107 16.79 13.55 16.99
N LYS A 108 17.45 14.71 16.99
CA LYS A 108 17.14 15.82 16.09
C LYS A 108 17.27 15.40 14.62
N LEU A 109 18.37 14.74 14.26
CA LEU A 109 18.60 14.26 12.90
C LEU A 109 17.53 13.25 12.46
N ILE A 110 17.12 12.34 13.36
CA ILE A 110 16.03 11.39 13.08
C ILE A 110 14.73 12.14 12.80
N CYS A 111 14.39 13.16 13.59
CA CYS A 111 13.20 13.97 13.35
C CYS A 111 13.26 14.67 12.00
N ASP A 112 14.41 15.27 11.66
CA ASP A 112 14.62 15.94 10.37
C ASP A 112 14.40 14.97 9.20
N ILE A 113 15.03 13.80 9.26
CA ILE A 113 14.88 12.74 8.24
C ILE A 113 13.41 12.33 8.09
N MET A 114 12.70 12.10 9.20
CA MET A 114 11.31 11.63 9.15
C MET A 114 10.34 12.70 8.63
N ILE A 115 10.59 13.97 8.92
CA ILE A 115 9.81 15.09 8.39
C ILE A 115 10.06 15.24 6.89
N ASP A 116 11.33 15.18 6.48
CA ASP A 116 11.73 15.35 5.08
C ASP A 116 11.25 14.18 4.21
N GLN A 117 11.41 12.93 4.67
CA GLN A 117 10.97 11.73 3.95
C GLN A 117 9.48 11.76 3.59
N TYR A 118 8.64 12.29 4.47
CA TYR A 118 7.21 12.43 4.19
C TYR A 118 6.93 13.29 2.94
N THR A 119 7.75 14.32 2.70
CA THR A 119 7.57 15.23 1.55
C THR A 119 7.80 14.54 0.21
N PHE A 120 8.53 13.41 0.21
CA PHE A 120 8.78 12.60 -0.98
C PHE A 120 7.74 11.49 -1.21
N LEU A 121 6.80 11.29 -0.28
CA LEU A 121 5.70 10.34 -0.47
C LEU A 121 4.78 10.83 -1.58
N LYS A 122 4.58 10.00 -2.60
CA LYS A 122 3.72 10.32 -3.74
C LYS A 122 2.26 10.40 -3.29
N ASN A 123 1.70 11.61 -3.31
CA ASN A 123 0.27 11.78 -3.11
C ASN A 123 -0.49 11.19 -4.31
N SER A 124 -1.19 10.07 -4.09
CA SER A 124 -1.98 9.39 -5.11
C SER A 124 -3.39 9.12 -4.58
N ILE A 125 -4.38 9.38 -5.43
CA ILE A 125 -5.79 9.08 -5.16
C ILE A 125 -6.01 7.55 -5.03
N LEU A 126 -5.09 6.75 -5.56
CA LEU A 126 -5.23 5.29 -5.65
C LEU A 126 -4.80 4.54 -4.37
N ILE A 127 -4.36 5.24 -3.32
CA ILE A 127 -3.93 4.66 -2.05
C ILE A 127 -5.07 4.79 -1.03
N ASP A 128 -5.15 3.80 -0.14
CA ASP A 128 -6.02 3.82 1.04
C ASP A 128 -5.81 5.09 1.89
N ASP A 129 -6.89 5.76 2.27
CA ASP A 129 -6.84 6.99 3.06
C ASP A 129 -6.32 6.73 4.48
N ALA A 130 -6.55 5.54 5.05
CA ALA A 130 -6.01 5.17 6.35
C ALA A 130 -4.48 5.13 6.35
N LEU A 131 -3.84 4.66 5.26
CA LEU A 131 -2.38 4.70 5.11
C LEU A 131 -1.86 6.14 5.04
N LYS A 132 -2.57 7.02 4.33
CA LYS A 132 -2.20 8.44 4.23
C LYS A 132 -2.31 9.11 5.60
N ASP A 133 -3.40 8.85 6.31
CA ASP A 133 -3.65 9.40 7.64
C ASP A 133 -2.62 8.90 8.66
N GLU A 134 -2.26 7.61 8.64
CA GLU A 134 -1.22 7.07 9.53
C GLU A 134 0.16 7.65 9.21
N ALA A 135 0.53 7.80 7.93
CA ALA A 135 1.78 8.44 7.54
C ALA A 135 1.79 9.92 7.97
N LYS A 136 0.70 10.64 7.78
CA LYS A 136 0.56 12.04 8.21
C LYS A 136 0.72 12.16 9.73
N LYS A 137 0.03 11.32 10.49
CA LYS A 137 0.16 11.27 11.96
C LYS A 137 1.58 10.94 12.40
N THR A 138 2.25 10.03 11.68
CA THR A 138 3.66 9.68 11.96
C THR A 138 4.54 10.92 11.79
N LYS A 139 4.40 11.66 10.69
CA LYS A 139 5.11 12.93 10.48
C LYS A 139 4.84 13.95 11.59
N GLU A 140 3.56 14.18 11.92
CA GLU A 140 3.15 15.13 12.96
C GLU A 140 3.75 14.79 14.34
N ASN A 141 3.89 13.50 14.67
CA ASN A 141 4.56 13.07 15.90
C ASN A 141 6.03 13.49 15.92
N PHE A 142 6.77 13.36 14.81
CA PHE A 142 8.16 13.81 14.73
C PHE A 142 8.29 15.34 14.73
N GLU A 143 7.36 16.06 14.10
CA GLU A 143 7.30 17.53 14.18
C GLU A 143 7.11 18.01 15.63
N LYS A 144 6.17 17.37 16.35
CA LYS A 144 5.92 17.66 17.75
C LYS A 144 7.14 17.33 18.62
N LEU A 145 7.72 16.14 18.45
CA LEU A 145 8.89 15.71 19.21
C LEU A 145 10.06 16.68 19.01
N LYS A 146 10.33 17.09 17.77
CA LYS A 146 11.38 18.06 17.45
C LYS A 146 11.15 19.39 18.17
N LYS A 147 9.93 19.92 18.12
CA LYS A 147 9.56 21.20 18.74
C LYS A 147 9.64 21.17 20.27
N GLU A 148 9.33 20.03 20.89
CA GLU A 148 9.34 19.91 22.35
C GLU A 148 10.77 19.72 22.90
N LEU A 149 11.68 19.16 22.10
CA LEU A 149 13.05 18.87 22.52
C LEU A 149 14.09 19.92 22.06
N PHE A 150 13.79 20.74 21.04
CA PHE A 150 14.73 21.68 20.40
C PHE A 150 14.06 22.99 19.98
#